data_AF-A0A8H2RSY1-F1
#
_entry.id   AF-A0A8H2RSY1-F1
#
_cell.length_a   1.000
_cell.length_b   1.000
_cell.length_c   1.000
_cell.angle_alpha   90.00
_cell.angle_beta   90.00
_cell.angle_gamma   90.00
#
_symmetry.space_group_name_H-M   'P 1'
#
loop_
_entity.id
_entity.type
_entity.pdbx_description
1 polymer ?
#
loop_
_entity_poly.entity_id
_entity_poly.type
_entity_poly.pdbx_seq_one_letter_code
_entity_poly.pdbx_strand_id
1 'polypeptide(L)'
;MIASAQLSPFRESALNTPDARTDFKNLINAPKFSDDPAGQWQKKRWQLIAGDIYKSTSIEDLLEARGKAEGYIHGLVDAGHLSTRDTERDYLLLSTVQRRREFLQNLLNEYGY
;
A
#
# COMPACT_ATOMS: atom_id res chain seq x y z
N MET A 1 -5.62 -6.53 35.24
CA MET A 1 -6.29 -7.26 34.15
C MET A 1 -6.22 -6.39 32.91
N ILE A 2 -5.31 -6.68 31.99
CA ILE A 2 -5.23 -5.96 30.70
C ILE A 2 -5.92 -6.88 29.70
N ALA A 3 -7.05 -6.44 29.16
CA ALA A 3 -7.77 -7.17 28.14
C ALA A 3 -6.85 -7.29 26.91
N SER A 4 -6.34 -8.50 26.66
CA SER A 4 -5.75 -8.86 25.39
C SER A 4 -6.84 -8.72 24.33
N ALA A 5 -6.79 -7.64 23.55
CA ALA A 5 -7.59 -7.52 22.35
C ALA A 5 -7.19 -8.65 21.40
N GLN A 6 -7.99 -9.73 21.38
CA GLN A 6 -7.83 -10.82 20.42
C GLN A 6 -7.92 -10.20 19.02
N LEU A 7 -6.79 -10.18 18.31
CA LEU A 7 -6.76 -9.86 16.88
C LEU A 7 -7.64 -10.89 16.17
N SER A 8 -8.56 -10.42 15.33
CA SER A 8 -9.49 -11.32 14.65
C SER A 8 -8.71 -12.31 13.77
N PRO A 9 -9.16 -13.58 13.66
CA PRO A 9 -8.54 -14.58 12.78
C PRO A 9 -8.42 -14.11 11.31
N PHE A 10 -9.31 -13.19 10.90
CA PHE A 10 -9.34 -12.54 9.59
C PHE A 10 -8.14 -11.64 9.32
N ARG A 11 -7.61 -10.99 10.37
CA ARG A 11 -6.42 -10.15 10.22
C ARG A 11 -5.19 -11.00 9.94
N GLU A 12 -5.12 -12.22 10.47
CA GLU A 12 -4.00 -13.15 10.23
C GLU A 12 -4.08 -13.86 8.87
N SER A 13 -5.28 -14.21 8.38
CA SER A 13 -5.44 -14.90 7.09
C SER A 13 -5.17 -14.00 5.88
N ALA A 14 -5.62 -12.73 5.93
CA ALA A 14 -5.34 -11.75 4.88
C ALA A 14 -3.86 -11.31 4.83
N LEU A 15 -3.12 -11.50 5.93
CA LEU A 15 -1.70 -11.15 6.08
C LEU A 15 -0.73 -12.25 5.63
N ASN A 16 -1.22 -13.49 5.43
CA ASN A 16 -0.38 -14.69 5.27
C ASN A 16 -0.40 -15.32 3.88
N THR A 17 -1.04 -14.72 2.87
CA THR A 17 -0.75 -15.09 1.49
C THR A 17 0.66 -14.57 1.14
N PRO A 18 1.60 -15.44 0.73
CA PRO A 18 2.99 -15.05 0.46
C PRO A 18 3.11 -13.88 -0.54
N ASP A 19 2.16 -13.78 -1.46
CA ASP A 19 2.08 -12.73 -2.47
C ASP A 19 1.82 -11.36 -1.84
N ALA A 20 0.85 -11.21 -0.93
CA ALA A 20 0.46 -9.91 -0.43
C ALA A 20 1.58 -9.22 0.39
N ARG A 21 2.32 -10.00 1.19
CA ARG A 21 3.47 -9.48 1.95
C ARG A 21 4.65 -9.12 1.02
N THR A 22 4.84 -9.89 -0.05
CA THR A 22 5.87 -9.63 -1.06
C THR A 22 5.52 -8.36 -1.85
N ASP A 23 4.25 -8.18 -2.20
CA ASP A 23 3.74 -6.99 -2.89
C ASP A 23 3.93 -5.74 -2.07
N PHE A 24 3.57 -5.81 -0.78
CA PHE A 24 3.80 -4.71 0.13
C PHE A 24 5.29 -4.35 0.23
N LYS A 25 6.17 -5.34 0.37
CA LYS A 25 7.63 -5.11 0.42
C LYS A 25 8.16 -4.50 -0.87
N ASN A 26 7.67 -4.96 -2.02
CA ASN A 26 8.07 -4.40 -3.31
C ASN A 26 7.59 -2.95 -3.44
N LEU A 27 6.34 -2.68 -3.08
CA LEU A 27 5.74 -1.35 -3.14
C LEU A 27 6.47 -0.32 -2.26
N ILE A 28 6.76 -0.65 -1.00
CA ILE A 28 7.44 0.30 -0.09
C ILE A 28 8.88 0.64 -0.52
N ASN A 29 9.51 -0.24 -1.30
CA ASN A 29 10.87 -0.06 -1.79
C ASN A 29 10.93 0.45 -3.23
N ALA A 30 9.79 0.58 -3.92
CA ALA A 30 9.76 0.94 -5.33
C ALA A 30 10.26 2.38 -5.60
N PRO A 31 9.81 3.42 -4.88
CA PRO A 31 10.33 4.76 -5.12
C PRO A 31 11.75 4.91 -4.55
N LYS A 32 12.65 5.45 -5.37
CA LYS A 32 14.05 5.70 -5.00
C LYS A 32 14.18 7.08 -4.33
N PHE A 33 14.02 7.10 -3.02
CA PHE A 33 14.25 8.30 -2.20
C PHE A 33 15.74 8.57 -1.99
N SER A 34 16.09 9.83 -1.76
CA SER A 34 17.44 10.23 -1.35
C SER A 34 17.74 9.81 0.09
N ASP A 35 19.03 9.70 0.41
CA ASP A 35 19.50 9.34 1.76
C ASP A 35 19.59 10.52 2.73
N ASP A 36 19.34 11.73 2.24
CA ASP A 36 19.32 12.94 3.05
C ASP A 36 18.11 12.97 4.02
N PRO A 37 18.10 13.85 5.03
CA PRO A 37 17.01 13.91 6.00
C PRO A 37 15.62 14.09 5.37
N ALA A 38 15.52 14.83 4.26
CA ALA A 38 14.27 15.00 3.54
C ALA A 38 13.81 13.70 2.88
N GLY A 39 14.70 13.01 2.16
CA GLY A 39 14.41 11.72 1.54
C GLY A 39 14.04 10.62 2.54
N GLN A 40 14.68 10.59 3.70
CA GLN A 40 14.28 9.67 4.79
C GLN A 40 12.87 9.97 5.32
N TRP A 41 12.52 11.25 5.43
CA TRP A 41 11.16 11.66 5.80
C TRP A 41 10.15 11.26 4.73
N GLN A 42 10.49 11.47 3.46
CA GLN A 42 9.65 11.11 2.32
C GLN A 42 9.38 9.61 2.27
N LYS A 43 10.42 8.81 2.52
CA LYS A 43 10.34 7.34 2.62
C LYS A 43 9.43 6.89 3.75
N LYS A 44 9.58 7.46 4.96
CA LYS A 44 8.70 7.14 6.09
C LYS A 44 7.24 7.47 5.78
N ARG A 45 6.97 8.60 5.13
CA ARG A 45 5.62 8.99 4.73
C ARG A 45 5.06 8.04 3.68
N TRP A 46 5.87 7.62 2.70
CA TRP A 46 5.49 6.62 1.71
C TRP A 46 5.10 5.28 2.35
N GLN A 47 5.89 4.79 3.31
CA GLN A 47 5.61 3.54 4.02
C GLN A 47 4.26 3.56 4.74
N LEU A 48 3.85 4.70 5.29
CA LEU A 48 2.53 4.86 5.90
C LEU A 48 1.41 4.74 4.85
N ILE A 49 1.53 5.47 3.74
CA ILE A 49 0.52 5.49 2.67
C ILE A 49 0.40 4.11 2.00
N ALA A 50 1.52 3.48 1.66
CA ALA A 50 1.53 2.12 1.14
C ALA A 50 0.98 1.10 2.16
N GLY A 51 1.20 1.38 3.46
CA GLY A 51 0.63 0.60 4.55
C GLY A 51 -0.90 0.67 4.60
N ASP A 52 -1.47 1.82 4.26
CA ASP A 52 -2.93 2.00 4.20
C ASP A 52 -3.53 1.16 3.06
N ILE A 53 -2.91 1.14 1.87
CA ILE A 53 -3.33 0.26 0.74
C ILE A 53 -3.40 -1.21 1.19
N TYR A 54 -2.35 -1.66 1.87
CA TYR A 54 -2.27 -3.05 2.31
C TYR A 54 -3.30 -3.39 3.40
N LYS A 55 -3.62 -2.43 4.26
CA LYS A 55 -4.54 -2.61 5.39
C LYS A 55 -6.00 -2.35 5.02
N SER A 56 -6.30 -1.79 3.84
CA SER A 56 -7.67 -1.52 3.40
C SER A 56 -8.55 -2.76 3.50
N THR A 57 -9.71 -2.61 4.12
CA THR A 57 -10.70 -3.68 4.33
C THR A 57 -11.95 -3.50 3.48
N SER A 58 -12.09 -2.36 2.80
CA SER A 58 -13.16 -2.06 1.85
C SER A 58 -12.58 -1.53 0.52
N ILE A 59 -13.40 -1.55 -0.53
CA ILE A 59 -13.01 -1.00 -1.83
C ILE A 59 -12.85 0.52 -1.73
N GLU A 60 -13.69 1.18 -0.95
CA GLU A 60 -13.62 2.62 -0.68
C GLU A 60 -12.30 3.00 -0.02
N ASP A 61 -11.92 2.31 1.07
CA ASP A 61 -10.65 2.56 1.76
C ASP A 61 -9.44 2.34 0.82
N LEU A 62 -9.54 1.33 -0.05
CA LEU A 62 -8.49 1.02 -1.02
C LEU A 62 -8.35 2.12 -2.07
N LEU A 63 -9.48 2.64 -2.59
CA LEU A 63 -9.47 3.73 -3.56
C LEU A 63 -8.97 5.04 -2.95
N GLU A 64 -9.32 5.33 -1.69
CA GLU A 64 -8.79 6.49 -0.98
C GLU A 64 -7.28 6.38 -0.76
N ALA A 65 -6.81 5.21 -0.29
CA ALA A 65 -5.39 4.96 -0.08
C ALA A 65 -4.59 5.03 -1.39
N ARG A 66 -5.16 4.50 -2.48
CA ARG A 66 -4.62 4.63 -3.84
C ARG A 66 -4.49 6.10 -4.24
N GLY A 67 -5.55 6.90 -4.09
CA GLY A 67 -5.53 8.32 -4.44
C GLY A 67 -4.46 9.10 -3.67
N LYS A 68 -4.31 8.81 -2.37
CA LYS A 68 -3.22 9.37 -1.55
C LYS A 68 -1.84 8.97 -2.06
N ALA A 69 -1.66 7.70 -2.45
CA ALA A 69 -0.40 7.20 -2.98
C ALA A 69 -0.03 7.86 -4.31
N GLU A 70 -0.96 7.91 -5.27
CA GLU A 70 -0.76 8.54 -6.58
C GLU A 70 -0.45 10.05 -6.41
N GLY A 71 -1.24 10.76 -5.61
CA GLY A 71 -1.03 12.19 -5.36
C GLY A 71 0.30 12.49 -4.69
N TYR A 72 0.72 11.64 -3.74
CA TYR A 72 2.01 11.80 -3.07
C TYR A 72 3.19 11.59 -4.02
N ILE A 73 3.13 10.55 -4.86
CA ILE A 73 4.17 10.29 -5.88
C ILE A 73 4.22 11.42 -6.91
N HIS A 74 3.08 11.85 -7.45
CA HIS A 74 3.03 12.97 -8.39
C HIS A 74 3.62 14.25 -7.78
N GLY A 75 3.24 14.59 -6.54
CA GLY A 75 3.80 15.76 -5.86
C GLY A 75 5.32 15.70 -5.68
N LEU A 76 5.88 14.51 -5.42
CA LEU A 76 7.33 14.34 -5.34
C LEU A 76 8.04 14.38 -6.70
N VAL A 77 7.38 13.90 -7.76
CA VAL A 77 7.87 13.99 -9.14
C VAL A 77 7.90 15.46 -9.57
N ASP A 78 6.81 16.21 -9.35
CA ASP A 78 6.70 17.63 -9.71
C ASP A 78 7.72 18.49 -8.95
N ALA A 79 8.01 18.13 -7.70
CA ALA A 79 9.04 18.78 -6.88
C ALA A 79 10.48 18.38 -7.25
N GLY A 80 10.67 17.44 -8.19
CA GLY A 80 12.00 16.95 -8.60
C GLY A 80 12.68 16.03 -7.58
N HIS A 81 11.95 15.53 -6.58
CA HIS A 81 12.45 14.57 -5.60
C HIS A 81 12.44 13.13 -6.12
N LEU A 82 11.59 12.82 -7.09
CA LEU A 82 11.53 11.52 -7.75
C LEU A 82 11.68 11.65 -9.27
N SER A 83 12.20 10.59 -9.89
CA SER A 83 12.30 10.50 -11.34
C SER A 83 10.91 10.40 -11.99
N THR A 84 10.74 11.12 -13.10
CA THR A 84 9.59 10.99 -14.01
C THR A 84 9.60 9.69 -14.82
N ARG A 85 10.74 9.00 -14.89
CA ARG A 85 10.94 7.79 -15.72
C ARG A 85 10.88 6.49 -14.94
N ASP A 86 10.46 6.53 -13.68
CA ASP A 86 10.38 5.34 -12.83
C ASP A 86 9.08 4.57 -13.10
N THR A 87 9.04 3.91 -14.26
CA THR A 87 7.87 3.13 -14.71
C THR A 87 7.64 1.88 -13.88
N GLU A 88 8.68 1.35 -13.24
CA GLU A 88 8.60 0.20 -12.34
C GLU A 88 7.80 0.54 -11.08
N ARG A 89 8.08 1.71 -10.47
CA ARG A 89 7.29 2.22 -9.35
C ARG A 89 5.80 2.32 -9.67
N ASP A 90 5.48 2.92 -10.81
CA ASP A 90 4.08 3.15 -11.21
C ASP A 90 3.36 1.83 -11.50
N TYR A 91 4.05 0.89 -12.15
CA TYR A 91 3.56 -0.46 -12.36
C TYR A 91 3.31 -1.22 -11.04
N LEU A 92 4.23 -1.13 -10.08
CA LEU A 92 4.09 -1.78 -8.77
C LEU A 92 2.93 -1.20 -7.96
N LEU A 93 2.70 0.11 -8.02
CA LEU A 93 1.54 0.73 -7.39
C LEU A 93 0.23 0.20 -7.98
N LEU A 94 0.09 0.24 -9.30
CA LEU A 94 -1.12 -0.21 -9.99
C LEU A 94 -1.41 -1.70 -9.75
N SER A 95 -0.40 -2.55 -9.91
CA SER A 95 -0.54 -4.01 -9.76
C SER A 95 -0.83 -4.43 -8.31
N THR A 96 -0.27 -3.73 -7.32
CA THR A 96 -0.55 -4.01 -5.89
C THR A 96 -1.98 -3.63 -5.53
N VAL A 97 -2.43 -2.46 -5.99
CA VAL A 97 -3.81 -2.01 -5.76
C VAL A 97 -4.81 -2.94 -6.44
N GLN A 98 -4.54 -3.36 -7.68
CA GLN A 98 -5.42 -4.28 -8.40
C GLN A 98 -5.54 -5.63 -7.68
N ARG A 99 -4.44 -6.23 -7.24
CA ARG A 99 -4.48 -7.49 -6.49
C ARG A 99 -5.20 -7.37 -5.16
N ARG A 100 -5.02 -6.26 -4.45
CA ARG A 100 -5.78 -6.00 -3.22
C ARG A 100 -7.28 -5.86 -3.50
N ARG A 101 -7.64 -5.22 -4.60
CA ARG A 101 -9.03 -5.09 -5.04
C ARG A 101 -9.65 -6.45 -5.34
N GLU A 102 -8.97 -7.30 -6.09
CA GLU A 102 -9.40 -8.67 -6.42
C GLU A 102 -9.61 -9.49 -5.15
N PHE A 103 -8.69 -9.38 -4.19
CA PHE A 103 -8.85 -10.02 -2.88
C PHE A 103 -10.12 -9.56 -2.16
N LEU A 104 -10.36 -8.25 -2.07
CA LEU A 104 -11.55 -7.69 -1.42
C LEU A 104 -12.84 -8.09 -2.15
N GLN A 105 -12.83 -8.13 -3.48
CA GLN A 105 -13.97 -8.57 -4.29
C GLN A 105 -14.28 -10.05 -4.10
N ASN A 106 -13.24 -10.91 -4.06
CA ASN A 106 -13.42 -12.33 -3.79
C ASN A 106 -14.01 -12.56 -2.39
N LEU A 107 -13.57 -11.81 -1.39
CA LEU A 107 -14.19 -11.84 -0.06
C LEU A 107 -15.67 -11.47 -0.12
N LEU A 108 -16.04 -10.35 -0.76
CA LEU A 108 -17.44 -9.95 -0.88
C LEU A 108 -18.31 -11.03 -1.55
N ASN A 109 -17.78 -11.66 -2.60
CA ASN A 109 -18.45 -12.74 -3.33
C ASN A 109 -18.59 -14.03 -2.49
N GLU A 110 -17.56 -14.40 -1.72
CA GLU A 110 -17.58 -15.58 -0.84
C GLU A 110 -18.54 -15.43 0.34
N TYR A 111 -18.68 -14.21 0.88
CA TYR A 111 -19.53 -13.93 2.04
C TYR A 111 -20.92 -13.38 1.69
N GLY A 112 -21.25 -13.24 0.40
CA GLY A 112 -22.61 -12.96 -0.08
C GLY A 112 -23.17 -11.57 0.25
N TYR A 113 -22.32 -10.54 0.19
CA TYR A 113 -22.75 -9.14 0.32
C TYR A 113 -23.11 -8.51 -1.03
#